data_AF-A0A0U3AC06-F1
#
_entry.id   AF-A0A0U3AC06-F1
#
_cell.length_a   1.000
_cell.length_b   1.000
_cell.length_c   1.000
_cell.angle_alpha   90.00
_cell.angle_beta   90.00
_cell.angle_gamma   90.00
#
_symmetry.space_group_name_H-M   'P 1'
#
loop_
_entity.id
_entity.type
_entity.pdbx_description
1 polymer ?
#
loop_
_entity_poly.entity_id
_entity_poly.type
_entity_poly.pdbx_seq_one_letter_code
_entity_poly.pdbx_strand_id
1 'polypeptide(L)'
;MRSQDQTFTVGWNVDVAANMGNILGIVAEVGGVHKSESAPLISTKTTILNLGAGPRLNMRAGSIVLFAQVVGGMLRNQSRVVAEDFDVSGSRTRWMLQPGAGVTLMLGKHWGISGELDYRRVFLRLSEDGKEKDDEIRALIGLRFGFD
;
A
#
# COMPACT_ATOMS: atom_id res chain seq x y z
N MET A 1 23.65 15.26 15.65
CA MET A 1 23.89 13.91 15.12
C MET A 1 22.58 13.38 14.55
N ARG A 2 22.48 13.26 13.22
CA ARG A 2 21.33 12.62 12.55
C ARG A 2 21.57 11.11 12.63
N SER A 3 20.74 10.39 13.40
CA SER A 3 20.72 8.93 13.36
C SER A 3 20.17 8.51 12.00
N GLN A 4 21.00 7.82 11.23
CA GLN A 4 20.60 7.07 10.04
C GLN A 4 19.66 5.95 10.49
N ASP A 5 18.43 5.98 9.98
CA ASP A 5 17.62 4.81 9.60
C ASP A 5 16.23 5.35 9.25
N GLN A 6 16.12 6.01 8.10
CA GLN A 6 14.82 6.14 7.45
C GLN A 6 14.45 4.74 6.96
N THR A 7 13.80 3.93 7.80
CA THR A 7 13.37 2.59 7.42
C THR A 7 12.25 2.71 6.37
N PHE A 8 12.63 2.85 5.10
CA PHE A 8 11.74 2.52 4.00
C PHE A 8 11.43 1.04 4.15
N THR A 9 10.24 0.72 4.63
CA THR A 9 9.88 -0.67 4.86
C THR A 9 9.42 -1.24 3.51
N VAL A 10 10.23 -2.14 2.95
CA VAL A 10 9.90 -2.82 1.70
C VAL A 10 8.75 -3.78 1.96
N GLY A 11 7.78 -3.79 1.05
CA GLY A 11 6.62 -4.67 1.10
C GLY A 11 6.28 -5.26 -0.25
N TRP A 12 5.15 -5.94 -0.30
CA TRP A 12 4.55 -6.46 -1.52
C TRP A 12 3.18 -5.83 -1.74
N ASN A 13 2.75 -5.77 -3.00
CA ASN A 13 1.44 -5.30 -3.39
C ASN A 13 0.98 -6.08 -4.61
N VAL A 14 -0.31 -6.38 -4.65
CA VAL A 14 -1.00 -7.00 -5.77
C VAL A 14 -2.23 -6.15 -6.07
N ASP A 15 -2.35 -5.71 -7.31
CA ASP A 15 -3.53 -5.01 -7.81
C ASP A 15 -4.24 -5.83 -8.89
N VAL A 16 -5.56 -5.69 -8.95
CA VAL A 16 -6.40 -6.20 -10.04
C VAL A 16 -7.28 -5.05 -10.51
N ALA A 17 -7.25 -4.77 -11.80
CA ALA A 17 -8.05 -3.71 -12.41
C ALA A 17 -8.97 -4.26 -13.49
N ALA A 18 -10.21 -3.76 -13.52
CA ALA A 18 -11.19 -4.01 -14.56
C ALA A 18 -11.58 -2.69 -15.22
N ASN A 19 -11.35 -2.58 -16.54
CA ASN A 19 -11.68 -1.37 -17.28
C ASN A 19 -13.17 -1.39 -17.68
N MET A 20 -13.87 -0.31 -17.37
CA MET A 20 -15.25 -0.05 -17.74
C MET A 20 -15.26 0.97 -18.89
N GLY A 21 -14.76 0.53 -20.05
CA GLY A 21 -14.56 1.37 -21.24
C GLY A 21 -13.12 1.85 -21.39
N ASN A 22 -12.94 2.98 -22.09
CA ASN A 22 -11.62 3.43 -22.53
C ASN A 22 -10.82 4.21 -21.48
N ILE A 23 -11.51 4.79 -20.49
CA ILE A 23 -10.91 5.69 -19.51
C ILE A 23 -11.17 5.20 -18.08
N LEU A 24 -12.42 4.93 -17.74
CA LEU A 24 -12.78 4.54 -16.38
C LEU A 24 -12.55 3.05 -16.16
N GLY A 25 -12.12 2.69 -14.96
CA GLY A 25 -12.04 1.33 -14.46
C GLY A 25 -12.18 1.31 -12.95
N ILE A 26 -12.18 0.10 -12.40
CA ILE A 26 -12.13 -0.17 -10.97
C ILE A 26 -10.84 -0.91 -10.68
N VAL A 27 -10.18 -0.55 -9.59
CA VAL A 27 -9.01 -1.26 -9.06
C VAL A 27 -9.33 -1.81 -7.68
N ALA A 28 -8.82 -2.99 -7.38
CA ALA A 28 -8.72 -3.53 -6.03
C ALA A 28 -7.24 -3.81 -5.74
N GLU A 29 -6.79 -3.47 -4.54
CA GLU A 29 -5.42 -3.73 -4.09
C GLU A 29 -5.40 -4.51 -2.78
N VAL A 30 -4.40 -5.37 -2.65
CA VAL A 30 -3.98 -5.98 -1.40
C VAL A 30 -2.47 -5.85 -1.28
N GLY A 31 -1.97 -5.53 -0.10
CA GLY A 31 -0.54 -5.42 0.12
C GLY A 31 -0.16 -5.68 1.56
N GLY A 32 1.14 -5.85 1.75
CA GLY A 32 1.69 -6.22 3.04
C GLY A 32 3.10 -5.71 3.23
N VAL A 33 3.39 -5.27 4.44
CA VAL A 33 4.71 -4.86 4.89
C VAL A 33 5.01 -5.62 6.17
N HIS A 34 6.20 -6.22 6.24
CA HIS A 34 6.66 -6.97 7.41
C HIS A 34 7.97 -6.37 7.92
N LYS A 35 8.02 -6.05 9.21
CA LYS A 35 9.22 -5.57 9.88
C LYS A 35 9.46 -6.41 11.14
N SER A 36 10.67 -6.96 11.24
CA SER A 36 11.13 -7.68 12.43
C SER A 36 12.39 -7.01 12.95
N GLU A 37 12.36 -6.60 14.22
CA GLU A 37 13.54 -6.12 14.93
C GLU A 37 13.81 -7.06 16.11
N SER A 38 15.08 -7.40 16.32
CA SER A 38 15.50 -8.25 17.43
C SER A 38 16.67 -7.59 18.14
N ALA A 39 16.53 -7.38 19.44
CA ALA A 39 17.57 -6.95 20.36
C ALA A 39 17.85 -8.09 21.36
N PRO A 40 19.00 -8.10 22.05
CA PRO A 40 19.21 -9.02 23.16
C PRO A 40 18.06 -8.80 24.15
N LEU A 41 17.28 -9.84 24.45
CA LEU A 41 16.12 -9.88 25.36
C LEU A 41 14.74 -9.46 24.80
N ILE A 42 14.64 -8.82 23.62
CA ILE A 42 13.35 -8.35 23.06
C ILE A 42 13.28 -8.57 21.55
N SER A 43 12.22 -9.24 21.08
CA SER A 43 11.86 -9.37 19.67
C SER A 43 10.55 -8.65 19.38
N THR A 44 10.56 -7.74 18.41
CA THR A 44 9.37 -7.01 17.96
C THR A 44 9.07 -7.38 16.52
N LYS A 45 7.85 -7.86 16.27
CA LYS A 45 7.33 -8.16 14.93
C LYS A 45 6.14 -7.27 14.63
N THR A 46 6.22 -6.50 13.56
CA THR A 46 5.14 -5.66 13.07
C THR A 46 4.77 -6.09 11.65
N THR A 47 3.49 -6.36 11.44
CA THR A 47 2.92 -6.67 10.13
C THR A 47 1.79 -5.69 9.84
N ILE A 48 1.85 -5.05 8.68
CA ILE A 48 0.81 -4.14 8.19
C ILE A 48 0.23 -4.79 6.93
N LEU A 49 -1.08 -4.99 6.91
CA LEU A 49 -1.81 -5.47 5.74
C LEU A 49 -2.79 -4.40 5.27
N ASN A 50 -2.83 -4.12 3.97
CA ASN A 50 -3.83 -3.23 3.36
C ASN A 50 -4.74 -4.01 2.42
N LEU A 51 -6.02 -3.64 2.39
CA LEU A 51 -7.00 -4.09 1.42
C LEU A 51 -7.86 -2.89 1.04
N GLY A 52 -8.03 -2.63 -0.25
CA GLY A 52 -8.85 -1.52 -0.71
C GLY A 52 -9.34 -1.69 -2.13
N ALA A 53 -10.30 -0.85 -2.52
CA ALA A 53 -10.76 -0.74 -3.89
C ALA A 53 -11.18 0.69 -4.21
N GLY A 54 -11.27 1.01 -5.49
CA GLY A 54 -11.79 2.30 -5.91
C GLY A 54 -11.71 2.55 -7.41
N PRO A 55 -12.12 3.75 -7.85
CA PRO A 55 -12.06 4.13 -9.25
C PRO A 55 -10.63 4.35 -9.72
N ARG A 56 -10.40 4.04 -10.99
CA ARG A 56 -9.16 4.29 -11.71
C ARG A 56 -9.46 4.89 -13.08
N LEU A 57 -8.73 5.94 -13.42
CA LEU A 57 -8.71 6.55 -14.74
C LEU A 57 -7.46 6.10 -15.47
N ASN A 58 -7.60 5.70 -16.73
CA ASN A 58 -6.50 5.26 -17.58
C ASN A 58 -6.47 6.11 -18.85
N MET A 59 -5.27 6.44 -19.31
CA MET A 59 -5.03 7.10 -20.59
C MET A 59 -3.92 6.36 -21.33
N ARG A 60 -4.23 5.84 -22.52
CA ARG A 60 -3.27 5.10 -23.35
C ARG A 60 -2.73 5.99 -24.46
N ALA A 61 -1.41 6.07 -24.55
CA ALA A 61 -0.67 6.72 -25.63
C ALA A 61 0.40 5.75 -26.15
N GLY A 62 0.06 4.99 -27.20
CA GLY A 62 0.93 3.95 -27.75
C GLY A 62 1.22 2.84 -26.73
N SER A 63 2.50 2.61 -26.44
CA SER A 63 2.95 1.64 -25.43
C SER A 63 2.89 2.17 -24.00
N ILE A 64 2.54 3.44 -23.79
CA ILE A 64 2.48 4.05 -22.46
C ILE A 64 1.02 4.11 -22.00
N VAL A 65 0.75 3.66 -20.78
CA VAL A 65 -0.54 3.82 -20.10
C VAL A 65 -0.32 4.63 -18.84
N LEU A 66 -0.82 5.85 -18.82
CA LEU A 66 -0.89 6.66 -17.61
C LEU A 66 -2.16 6.30 -16.84
N PHE A 67 -2.10 6.33 -15.52
CA PHE A 67 -3.28 6.14 -14.70
C PHE A 67 -3.28 7.02 -13.45
N ALA A 68 -4.48 7.31 -12.97
CA ALA A 68 -4.72 7.92 -11.67
C ALA A 68 -5.83 7.13 -10.97
N GLN A 69 -5.71 6.94 -9.67
CA GLN A 69 -6.67 6.17 -8.89
C GLN A 69 -6.91 6.77 -7.52
N VAL A 70 -8.05 6.43 -6.94
CA VAL A 70 -8.35 6.74 -5.55
C VAL A 70 -8.85 5.46 -4.91
N VAL A 71 -8.08 4.91 -3.98
CA VAL A 71 -8.40 3.66 -3.30
C VAL A 71 -8.90 3.96 -1.90
N GLY A 72 -10.11 3.48 -1.57
CA GLY A 72 -10.63 3.45 -0.21
C GLY A 72 -10.52 2.04 0.35
N GLY A 73 -10.19 1.90 1.62
CA GLY A 73 -10.02 0.57 2.19
C GLY A 73 -9.70 0.55 3.67
N MET A 74 -9.10 -0.56 4.11
CA MET A 74 -8.68 -0.77 5.48
C MET A 74 -7.22 -1.21 5.57
N LEU A 75 -6.60 -0.82 6.67
CA LEU A 75 -5.30 -1.26 7.13
C LEU A 75 -5.48 -2.09 8.39
N ARG A 76 -4.81 -3.23 8.48
CA ARG A 76 -4.70 -4.02 9.69
C ARG A 76 -3.25 -4.04 10.15
N ASN A 77 -3.00 -3.43 11.30
CA ASN A 77 -1.70 -3.42 11.95
C ASN A 77 -1.69 -4.51 13.01
N GLN A 78 -0.75 -5.44 12.92
CA GLN A 78 -0.49 -6.47 13.92
C GLN A 78 0.90 -6.23 14.50
N SER A 79 0.98 -6.14 15.81
CA SER A 79 2.24 -5.99 16.52
C SER A 79 2.33 -7.09 17.56
N ARG A 80 3.48 -7.78 17.61
CA ARG A 80 3.80 -8.76 18.63
C ARG A 80 5.15 -8.42 19.24
N VAL A 81 5.19 -8.30 20.55
CA VAL A 81 6.41 -8.07 21.33
C VAL A 81 6.62 -9.30 22.19
N VAL A 82 7.77 -9.94 22.00
CA VAL A 82 8.19 -11.12 22.75
C VAL A 82 9.45 -10.75 23.54
N ALA A 83 9.37 -10.83 24.85
CA ALA A 83 10.50 -10.74 25.78
C ALA A 83 10.57 -12.04 26.60
N GLU A 84 11.69 -12.30 27.30
CA GLU A 84 11.93 -13.58 28.01
C GLU A 84 10.75 -14.02 28.91
N ASP A 85 10.05 -13.08 29.54
CA ASP A 85 8.93 -13.35 30.46
C ASP A 85 7.55 -12.89 29.94
N PHE A 86 7.47 -12.36 28.71
CA PHE A 86 6.23 -11.70 28.24
C PHE A 86 6.00 -11.83 26.74
N ASP A 87 4.78 -12.20 26.36
CA ASP A 87 4.31 -12.22 24.97
C ASP A 87 3.01 -11.42 24.88
N VAL A 88 3.09 -10.25 24.24
CA VAL A 88 1.91 -9.43 23.97
C VAL A 88 1.74 -9.21 22.48
N SER A 89 0.53 -9.50 22.04
CA SER A 89 0.07 -9.23 20.69
C SER A 89 -1.09 -8.22 20.71
N GLY A 90 -1.03 -7.25 19.82
CA GLY A 90 -2.12 -6.32 19.54
C GLY A 90 -2.47 -6.33 18.05
N SER A 91 -3.75 -6.11 17.74
CA SER A 91 -4.15 -5.82 16.37
C SER A 91 -5.12 -4.65 16.32
N ARG A 92 -4.94 -3.77 15.33
CA ARG A 92 -5.80 -2.61 15.11
C ARG A 92 -6.14 -2.47 13.64
N THR A 93 -7.43 -2.32 13.35
CA THR A 93 -7.92 -2.03 12.00
C THR A 93 -8.23 -0.55 11.88
N ARG A 94 -7.81 0.08 10.78
CA ARG A 94 -8.03 1.50 10.48
C ARG A 94 -8.53 1.67 9.06
N TRP A 95 -9.29 2.73 8.80
CA TRP A 95 -9.72 3.05 7.44
C TRP A 95 -8.65 3.85 6.72
N MET A 96 -8.54 3.70 5.40
CA MET A 96 -7.59 4.43 4.58
C MET A 96 -8.26 5.01 3.34
N LEU A 97 -7.73 6.15 2.89
CA LEU A 97 -7.95 6.70 1.55
C LEU A 97 -6.59 6.98 0.91
N GLN A 98 -6.45 6.57 -0.34
CA GLN A 98 -5.17 6.56 -1.04
C GLN A 98 -5.35 7.06 -2.48
N PRO A 99 -5.27 8.38 -2.72
CA PRO A 99 -5.01 8.89 -4.06
C PRO A 99 -3.62 8.46 -4.55
N GLY A 100 -3.54 8.03 -5.80
CA GLY A 100 -2.32 7.58 -6.43
C GLY A 100 -2.32 7.83 -7.93
N ALA A 101 -1.13 7.83 -8.52
CA ALA A 101 -0.94 7.92 -9.96
C ALA A 101 0.30 7.15 -10.39
N GLY A 102 0.29 6.68 -11.63
CA GLY A 102 1.38 5.89 -12.15
C GLY A 102 1.41 5.80 -13.66
N VAL A 103 2.42 5.07 -14.12
CA VAL A 103 2.68 4.80 -15.53
C VAL A 103 2.93 3.31 -15.71
N THR A 104 2.40 2.74 -16.78
CA THR A 104 2.74 1.40 -17.26
C THR A 104 3.34 1.51 -18.65
N LEU A 105 4.54 0.95 -18.82
CA LEU A 105 5.19 0.75 -20.11
C LEU A 105 4.86 -0.66 -20.58
N MET A 106 4.02 -0.78 -21.61
CA MET A 106 3.69 -2.03 -22.26
C MET A 106 4.90 -2.52 -23.06
N LEU A 107 5.43 -3.69 -22.69
CA LEU A 107 6.54 -4.34 -23.37
C LEU A 107 6.08 -5.40 -24.37
N GLY A 108 4.82 -5.83 -24.25
CA GLY A 108 4.13 -6.70 -25.20
C GLY A 108 2.63 -6.40 -25.25
N LYS A 109 1.87 -7.26 -25.91
CA LYS A 109 0.41 -7.15 -26.00
C LYS A 109 -0.28 -7.27 -24.64
N HIS A 110 0.23 -8.16 -23.79
CA HIS A 110 -0.42 -8.57 -22.54
C HIS A 110 0.41 -8.30 -21.29
N TRP A 111 1.57 -7.66 -21.40
CA TRP A 111 2.41 -7.42 -20.24
C TRP A 111 3.23 -6.13 -20.33
N GLY A 112 3.60 -5.60 -19.17
CA GLY A 112 4.39 -4.38 -19.05
C GLY A 112 4.98 -4.19 -17.65
N ILE A 113 5.78 -3.15 -17.52
CA ILE A 113 6.35 -2.71 -16.25
C ILE A 113 5.61 -1.45 -15.81
N SER A 114 5.25 -1.37 -14.53
CA SER A 114 4.58 -0.21 -13.97
C SER A 114 5.35 0.40 -12.80
N GLY A 115 5.28 1.73 -12.71
CA GLY A 115 5.66 2.50 -11.54
C GLY A 115 4.47 3.30 -11.02
N GLU A 116 4.32 3.40 -9.71
CA GLU A 116 3.21 4.08 -9.06
C GLU A 116 3.67 4.86 -7.82
N LEU A 117 3.04 6.00 -7.59
CA LEU A 117 3.18 6.81 -6.38
C LEU A 117 1.80 7.00 -5.75
N ASP A 118 1.71 6.65 -4.48
CA ASP A 118 0.51 6.81 -3.67
C ASP A 118 0.77 7.78 -2.52
N TYR A 119 -0.25 8.57 -2.19
CA TYR A 119 -0.37 9.26 -0.92
C TYR A 119 -1.51 8.65 -0.13
N ARG A 120 -1.21 7.98 0.98
CA ARG A 120 -2.17 7.30 1.82
C ARG A 120 -2.45 8.12 3.07
N ARG A 121 -3.72 8.34 3.37
CA ARG A 121 -4.20 8.89 4.64
C ARG A 121 -4.99 7.85 5.41
N VAL A 122 -4.62 7.66 6.67
CA VAL A 122 -5.30 6.72 7.57
C VAL A 122 -6.23 7.49 8.51
N PHE A 123 -7.52 7.15 8.50
CA PHE A 123 -8.54 7.79 9.32
C PHE A 123 -8.91 6.94 10.54
N LEU A 124 -9.05 7.61 11.68
CA LEU A 124 -9.64 7.06 12.89
C LEU A 124 -11.17 7.19 12.85
N ARG A 125 -11.88 6.22 13.44
CA ARG A 125 -13.18 6.48 14.06
C ARG A 125 -12.91 7.36 15.28
N LEU A 126 -13.60 8.51 15.33
CA LEU A 126 -13.80 9.40 16.48
C LEU A 126 -13.27 8.83 17.81
N SER A 127 -12.15 9.34 18.27
CA SER A 127 -11.72 9.25 19.67
C SER A 127 -11.07 10.58 20.02
N GLU A 128 -11.49 11.14 21.13
CA GLU A 128 -11.39 12.53 21.61
C GLU A 128 -10.01 13.20 21.67
N ASP A 129 -8.94 12.58 21.18
CA ASP A 129 -7.60 13.17 21.23
C ASP A 129 -7.13 13.57 19.83
N GLY A 130 -7.31 14.86 19.53
CA GLY A 130 -7.23 15.46 18.21
C GLY A 130 -5.88 15.50 17.50
N LYS A 131 -4.95 14.55 17.68
CA LYS A 131 -3.67 14.54 16.95
C LYS A 131 -3.07 13.15 16.79
N GLU A 132 -3.32 12.53 15.63
CA GLU A 132 -2.27 11.84 14.86
C GLU A 132 -2.80 11.61 13.43
N LYS A 133 -2.25 12.36 12.47
CA LYS A 133 -2.47 12.12 11.04
C LYS A 133 -1.35 11.21 10.56
N ASP A 134 -1.67 9.94 10.40
CA ASP A 134 -0.77 8.98 9.77
C ASP A 134 -0.93 9.12 8.25
N ASP A 135 -0.11 10.00 7.68
CA ASP A 135 0.04 10.18 6.24
C ASP A 135 1.31 9.43 5.77
N GLU A 136 1.21 8.65 4.70
CA GLU A 136 2.29 7.82 4.16
C GLU A 136 2.43 8.02 2.65
N ILE A 137 3.67 8.17 2.15
CA ILE A 137 3.95 8.14 0.70
C ILE A 137 4.49 6.76 0.36
N ARG A 138 3.93 6.12 -0.66
CA ARG A 138 4.39 4.82 -1.17
C ARG A 138 4.86 4.95 -2.60
N ALA A 139 5.96 4.27 -2.90
CA ALA A 139 6.43 4.07 -4.25
C ALA A 139 6.39 2.58 -4.57
N LEU A 140 5.78 2.22 -5.70
CA LEU A 140 5.66 0.85 -6.16
C LEU A 140 6.28 0.70 -7.53
N ILE A 141 6.95 -0.42 -7.75
CA ILE A 141 7.40 -0.88 -9.06
C ILE A 141 6.93 -2.32 -9.20
N GLY A 142 6.34 -2.66 -10.34
CA GLY A 142 5.76 -3.98 -10.54
C GLY A 142 5.63 -4.39 -12.00
N LEU A 143 5.19 -5.63 -12.19
CA LEU A 143 4.79 -6.18 -13.48
C LEU A 143 3.26 -6.14 -13.57
N ARG A 144 2.76 -5.76 -14.75
CA ARG A 144 1.32 -5.78 -15.06
C ARG A 144 1.05 -6.79 -16.15
N PHE A 145 0.01 -7.60 -15.97
CA PHE A 145 -0.50 -8.55 -16.94
C PHE A 145 -1.93 -8.15 -17.33
N GLY A 146 -2.20 -8.11 -18.63
CA GLY A 146 -3.52 -7.87 -19.20
C GLY A 146 -4.10 -9.17 -19.74
N PHE A 147 -5.43 -9.28 -19.65
CA PHE A 147 -6.20 -10.39 -20.20
C PHE A 147 -7.16 -9.83 -21.26
N ASP A 148 -7.31 -10.56 -22.36
CA ASP A 148 -8.26 -10.24 -23.45
C ASP A 148 -9.66 -10.77 -23.15
#